data_AF-A0A2D6SU24-F1
#
_entry.id   AF-A0A2D6SU24-F1
#
_cell.length_a   1.000
_cell.length_b   1.000
_cell.length_c   1.000
_cell.angle_alpha   90.00
_cell.angle_beta   90.00
_cell.angle_gamma   90.00
#
_symmetry.space_group_name_H-M   'P 1'
#
loop_
_entity.id
_entity.type
_entity.pdbx_description
1 polymer ?
#
loop_
_entity_poly.entity_id
_entity_poly.type
_entity_poly.pdbx_seq_one_letter_code
_entity_poly.pdbx_strand_id
1 'polypeptide(L)'
;MKGPHVLVQQLVTLSHSVEQEFFRIERESRWLAAVINALIAGIAVALVAWMFDESQLLLFACLGSSAASVVFAPLAKANSLRSIISSYAATVLVSLVLLPLHDNQLAPIAVQCFLAVTLTVFLTRMLDALHPAAIGSAMAFIIYDRDGSSLLMLMFAIIALLAIVKILAYVYLEELEFRNFHLEFRRRYYGREMLVTVKPDEEAPSTPTASEPH
;
A
#
# COMPACT_ATOMS: atom_id res chain seq x y z
N MET A 1 -22.99 -28.21 25.02
CA MET A 1 -22.48 -27.37 23.92
C MET A 1 -20.97 -27.31 24.05
N LYS A 2 -20.23 -28.09 23.23
CA LYS A 2 -18.75 -28.05 23.21
C LYS A 2 -18.36 -26.73 22.54
N GLY A 3 -17.82 -25.84 23.37
CA GLY A 3 -17.77 -24.42 23.13
C GLY A 3 -16.67 -23.96 22.14
N PRO A 4 -16.69 -22.67 21.80
CA PRO A 4 -15.82 -22.02 20.81
C PRO A 4 -14.31 -22.31 20.94
N HIS A 5 -13.84 -22.77 22.10
CA HIS A 5 -12.46 -23.20 22.32
C HIS A 5 -11.99 -24.33 21.39
N VAL A 6 -12.87 -25.26 20.98
CA VAL A 6 -12.47 -26.36 20.08
C VAL A 6 -12.18 -25.84 18.67
N LEU A 7 -13.00 -24.90 18.18
CA LEU A 7 -12.78 -24.26 16.87
C LEU A 7 -11.51 -23.41 16.87
N VAL A 8 -11.26 -22.67 17.96
CA VAL A 8 -10.04 -21.87 18.10
C VAL A 8 -8.80 -22.76 18.11
N GLN A 9 -8.80 -23.87 18.84
CA GLN A 9 -7.66 -24.80 18.82
C GLN A 9 -7.45 -25.43 17.44
N GLN A 10 -8.52 -25.85 16.76
CA GLN A 10 -8.40 -26.39 15.40
C GLN A 10 -7.82 -25.37 14.43
N LEU A 11 -8.26 -24.12 14.49
CA LEU A 11 -7.73 -23.02 13.68
C LEU A 11 -6.24 -22.77 13.95
N VAL A 12 -5.81 -22.79 15.21
CA VAL A 12 -4.41 -22.62 15.59
C VAL A 12 -3.54 -23.77 15.07
N THR A 13 -4.01 -25.01 15.15
CA THR A 13 -3.25 -26.15 14.62
C THR A 13 -3.19 -26.11 13.09
N LEU A 14 -4.28 -25.71 12.43
CA LEU A 14 -4.33 -25.56 10.98
C LEU A 14 -3.41 -24.43 10.51
N SER A 15 -3.39 -23.30 11.22
CA SER A 15 -2.49 -22.18 10.90
C SER A 15 -1.03 -22.59 11.02
N HIS A 16 -0.65 -23.29 12.10
CA HIS A 16 0.72 -23.78 12.26
C HIS A 16 1.15 -24.80 11.20
N SER A 17 0.25 -25.70 10.80
CA SER A 17 0.55 -26.68 9.75
C SER A 17 0.76 -26.03 8.38
N VAL A 18 -0.12 -25.08 8.03
CA VAL A 18 -0.02 -24.31 6.77
C VAL A 18 1.23 -23.44 6.76
N GLU A 19 1.56 -22.83 7.89
CA GLU A 19 2.76 -22.02 8.10
C GLU A 19 4.04 -22.84 7.86
N GLN A 20 4.17 -24.03 8.48
CA GLN A 20 5.35 -24.89 8.29
C GLN A 20 5.55 -25.35 6.85
N GLU A 21 4.47 -25.75 6.16
CA GLU A 21 4.52 -26.14 4.75
C GLU A 21 4.92 -24.97 3.85
N PHE A 22 4.39 -23.78 4.12
CA PHE A 22 4.72 -22.58 3.35
C PHE A 22 6.20 -22.21 3.50
N PHE A 23 6.78 -22.30 4.70
CA PHE A 23 8.21 -22.04 4.88
C PHE A 23 9.10 -23.05 4.19
N ARG A 24 8.71 -24.33 4.19
CA ARG A 24 9.41 -25.34 3.40
C ARG A 24 9.41 -24.93 1.92
N ILE A 25 8.25 -24.56 1.40
CA ILE A 25 8.06 -24.09 0.04
C ILE A 25 8.90 -22.84 -0.28
N GLU A 26 8.91 -21.84 0.58
CA GLU A 26 9.63 -20.58 0.34
C GLU A 26 11.14 -20.79 0.30
N ARG A 27 11.65 -21.68 1.18
CA ARG A 27 13.06 -22.03 1.23
C ARG A 27 13.49 -22.87 0.02
N GLU A 28 12.62 -23.75 -0.46
CA GLU A 28 12.88 -24.61 -1.61
C GLU A 28 12.73 -23.87 -2.95
N SER A 29 11.76 -22.96 -3.08
CA SER A 29 11.48 -22.25 -4.33
C SER A 29 10.89 -20.86 -4.11
N ARG A 30 11.75 -19.84 -4.24
CA ARG A 30 11.34 -18.42 -4.25
C ARG A 30 10.25 -18.13 -5.29
N TRP A 31 10.27 -18.83 -6.42
CA TRP A 31 9.27 -18.63 -7.47
C TRP A 31 7.89 -19.13 -7.04
N LEU A 32 7.82 -20.29 -6.36
CA LEU A 32 6.54 -20.83 -5.91
C LEU A 32 5.94 -19.97 -4.80
N ALA A 33 6.75 -19.45 -3.88
CA ALA A 33 6.30 -18.45 -2.91
C ALA A 33 5.75 -17.18 -3.58
N ALA A 34 6.43 -16.67 -4.61
CA ALA A 34 5.94 -15.52 -5.38
C ALA A 34 4.61 -15.79 -6.08
N VAL A 35 4.42 -17.00 -6.64
CA VAL A 35 3.15 -17.43 -7.24
C VAL A 35 2.03 -17.52 -6.21
N ILE A 36 2.28 -18.09 -5.04
CA ILE A 36 1.27 -18.17 -3.97
C ILE A 36 0.89 -16.76 -3.49
N ASN A 37 1.87 -15.89 -3.26
CA ASN A 37 1.66 -14.49 -2.88
C ASN A 37 0.82 -13.72 -3.91
N ALA A 38 1.13 -13.90 -5.20
CA ALA A 38 0.35 -13.34 -6.29
C ALA A 38 -1.08 -13.90 -6.32
N LEU A 39 -1.26 -15.20 -6.06
CA LEU A 39 -2.55 -15.85 -6.01
C LEU A 39 -3.40 -15.32 -4.84
N ILE A 40 -2.83 -15.16 -3.65
CA ILE A 40 -3.51 -14.57 -2.49
C ILE A 40 -3.98 -13.16 -2.80
N ALA A 41 -3.09 -12.31 -3.34
CA ALA A 41 -3.45 -10.96 -3.75
C ALA A 41 -4.56 -10.97 -4.82
N GLY A 42 -4.44 -11.83 -5.83
CA GLY A 42 -5.44 -11.96 -6.90
C GLY A 42 -6.81 -12.42 -6.39
N ILE A 43 -6.86 -13.40 -5.50
CA ILE A 43 -8.11 -13.86 -4.87
C ILE A 43 -8.74 -12.74 -4.04
N ALA A 44 -7.96 -12.00 -3.25
CA ALA A 44 -8.47 -10.87 -2.48
C ALA A 44 -9.10 -9.79 -3.37
N VAL A 45 -8.45 -9.47 -4.49
CA VAL A 45 -8.96 -8.51 -5.49
C VAL A 45 -10.22 -9.05 -6.16
N ALA A 46 -10.24 -10.32 -6.57
CA ALA A 46 -11.39 -10.94 -7.24
C ALA A 46 -12.64 -10.98 -6.34
N LEU A 47 -12.47 -11.23 -5.04
CA LEU A 47 -13.57 -11.18 -4.08
C LEU A 47 -14.17 -9.79 -3.97
N VAL A 48 -13.34 -8.74 -3.92
CA VAL A 48 -13.84 -7.37 -3.93
C VAL A 48 -14.48 -7.04 -5.28
N ALA A 49 -13.84 -7.37 -6.39
CA ALA A 49 -14.40 -7.13 -7.71
C ALA A 49 -15.77 -7.80 -7.91
N TRP A 50 -16.02 -8.97 -7.32
CA TRP A 50 -17.35 -9.60 -7.34
C TRP A 50 -18.39 -8.73 -6.63
N MET A 51 -18.05 -8.10 -5.50
CA MET A 51 -18.99 -7.30 -4.71
C MET A 51 -19.33 -5.94 -5.32
N PHE A 52 -18.59 -5.51 -6.35
CA PHE A 52 -18.68 -4.16 -6.92
C PHE A 52 -18.91 -4.21 -8.42
N ASP A 53 -19.39 -3.09 -8.96
CA ASP A 53 -19.77 -2.99 -10.36
C ASP A 53 -18.54 -2.86 -11.30
N GLU A 54 -18.66 -3.33 -12.54
CA GLU A 54 -17.57 -3.34 -13.54
C GLU A 54 -17.06 -1.93 -13.87
N SER A 55 -17.84 -0.90 -13.57
CA SER A 55 -17.46 0.51 -13.72
C SER A 55 -16.27 0.96 -12.83
N GLN A 56 -15.65 0.06 -12.06
CA GLN A 56 -14.59 0.35 -11.09
C GLN A 56 -13.21 -0.27 -11.44
N LEU A 57 -12.98 -0.65 -12.70
CA LEU A 57 -11.75 -1.34 -13.13
C LEU A 57 -10.44 -0.66 -12.71
N LEU A 58 -10.30 0.67 -12.86
CA LEU A 58 -9.05 1.36 -12.48
C LEU A 58 -8.83 1.37 -10.96
N LEU A 59 -9.91 1.34 -10.18
CA LEU A 59 -9.83 1.21 -8.71
C LEU A 59 -9.41 -0.21 -8.32
N PHE A 60 -9.92 -1.25 -9.00
CA PHE A 60 -9.45 -2.63 -8.78
C PHE A 60 -7.99 -2.79 -9.19
N ALA A 61 -7.52 -2.10 -10.23
CA ALA A 61 -6.11 -2.09 -10.60
C ALA A 61 -5.23 -1.46 -9.49
N CYS A 62 -5.66 -0.33 -8.93
CA CYS A 62 -4.96 0.30 -7.80
C CYS A 62 -4.97 -0.61 -6.55
N LEU A 63 -6.11 -1.21 -6.23
CA LEU A 63 -6.29 -2.14 -5.12
C LEU A 63 -5.43 -3.40 -5.30
N GLY A 64 -5.38 -3.97 -6.49
CA GLY A 64 -4.53 -5.10 -6.82
C GLY A 64 -3.04 -4.76 -6.70
N SER A 65 -2.63 -3.59 -7.19
CA SER A 65 -1.25 -3.12 -6.98
C SER A 65 -0.92 -2.93 -5.50
N SER A 66 -1.86 -2.45 -4.67
CA SER A 66 -1.67 -2.31 -3.24
C SER A 66 -1.63 -3.67 -2.51
N ALA A 67 -2.50 -4.60 -2.87
CA ALA A 67 -2.51 -5.94 -2.29
C ALA A 67 -1.20 -6.66 -2.61
N ALA A 68 -0.75 -6.59 -3.87
CA ALA A 68 0.55 -7.12 -4.28
C ALA A 68 1.69 -6.44 -3.51
N SER A 69 1.72 -5.11 -3.37
CA SER A 69 2.80 -4.44 -2.65
C SER A 69 2.85 -4.84 -1.17
N VAL A 70 1.69 -4.98 -0.52
CA VAL A 70 1.59 -5.41 0.89
C VAL A 70 2.12 -6.84 1.07
N VAL A 71 1.86 -7.74 0.12
CA VAL A 71 2.31 -9.13 0.23
C VAL A 71 3.79 -9.29 -0.14
N PHE A 72 4.28 -8.59 -1.18
CA PHE A 72 5.67 -8.71 -1.63
C PHE A 72 6.67 -7.90 -0.81
N ALA A 73 6.24 -6.78 -0.23
CA ALA A 73 7.10 -5.90 0.58
C ALA A 73 6.39 -5.50 1.88
N PRO A 74 6.04 -6.47 2.74
CA PRO A 74 5.23 -6.25 3.93
C PRO A 74 5.93 -5.32 4.94
N LEU A 75 7.26 -5.32 4.98
CA LEU A 75 8.07 -4.47 5.86
C LEU A 75 8.33 -3.07 5.29
N ALA A 76 7.89 -2.77 4.07
CA ALA A 76 8.07 -1.44 3.51
C ALA A 76 7.20 -0.43 4.27
N LYS A 77 7.78 0.70 4.67
CA LYS A 77 7.05 1.77 5.39
C LYS A 77 5.78 2.23 4.66
N ALA A 78 5.83 2.29 3.32
CA ALA A 78 4.69 2.63 2.46
C ALA A 78 3.50 1.65 2.56
N ASN A 79 3.75 0.42 3.03
CA ASN A 79 2.77 -0.64 3.24
C ASN A 79 2.41 -0.83 4.72
N SER A 80 2.79 0.10 5.60
CA SER A 80 2.28 0.13 6.97
C SER A 80 0.80 0.52 6.98
N LEU A 81 0.01 -0.10 7.86
CA LEU A 81 -1.42 0.20 7.94
C LEU A 81 -1.71 1.68 8.21
N ARG A 82 -0.86 2.35 9.02
CA ARG A 82 -0.92 3.81 9.23
C ARG A 82 -0.77 4.58 7.93
N SER A 83 0.22 4.22 7.10
CA SER A 83 0.49 4.90 5.83
C SER A 83 -0.68 4.71 4.87
N ILE A 84 -1.19 3.48 4.75
CA ILE A 84 -2.36 3.15 3.93
C ILE A 84 -3.56 4.00 4.35
N ILE A 85 -3.97 3.92 5.62
CA ILE A 85 -5.15 4.66 6.14
C ILE A 85 -4.97 6.17 5.95
N SER A 86 -3.83 6.72 6.35
CA SER A 86 -3.58 8.17 6.26
C SER A 86 -3.52 8.64 4.81
N SER A 87 -2.96 7.83 3.91
CA SER A 87 -2.88 8.15 2.49
C SER A 87 -4.24 8.12 1.82
N TYR A 88 -5.08 7.11 2.11
CA TYR A 88 -6.43 7.04 1.58
C TYR A 88 -7.31 8.18 2.14
N ALA A 89 -7.18 8.53 3.42
CA ALA A 89 -7.85 9.69 4.00
C ALA A 89 -7.42 11.00 3.31
N ALA A 90 -6.12 11.17 3.03
CA ALA A 90 -5.59 12.31 2.27
C ALA A 90 -6.15 12.35 0.84
N THR A 91 -6.19 11.21 0.14
CA THR A 91 -6.80 11.07 -1.18
C THR A 91 -8.27 11.49 -1.18
N VAL A 92 -9.05 11.05 -0.20
CA VAL A 92 -10.46 11.43 -0.06
C VAL A 92 -10.60 12.93 0.14
N LEU A 93 -9.82 13.51 1.05
CA LEU A 93 -9.84 14.94 1.30
C LEU A 93 -9.54 15.75 0.03
N VAL A 94 -8.49 15.36 -0.71
CA VAL A 94 -8.14 16.00 -2.00
C VAL A 94 -9.27 15.85 -3.01
N SER A 95 -9.87 14.68 -3.11
CA SER A 95 -10.97 14.42 -4.05
C SER A 95 -12.20 15.27 -3.72
N LEU A 96 -12.55 15.41 -2.45
CA LEU A 96 -13.64 16.29 -2.00
C LEU A 96 -13.36 17.78 -2.28
N VAL A 97 -12.10 18.22 -2.13
CA VAL A 97 -11.69 19.59 -2.46
C VAL A 97 -11.75 19.84 -3.98
N LEU A 98 -11.44 18.83 -4.79
CA LEU A 98 -11.52 18.94 -6.26
C LEU A 98 -12.91 18.67 -6.83
N LEU A 99 -13.83 18.09 -6.06
CA LEU A 99 -15.20 17.82 -6.48
C LEU A 99 -15.93 19.05 -7.06
N PRO A 100 -15.95 20.24 -6.43
CA PRO A 100 -16.59 21.41 -7.04
C PRO A 100 -15.91 21.88 -8.33
N LEU A 101 -14.61 21.64 -8.50
CA LEU A 101 -13.91 21.93 -9.76
C LEU A 101 -14.36 20.96 -10.87
N HIS A 102 -14.60 19.70 -10.50
CA HIS A 102 -15.09 18.64 -11.36
C HIS A 102 -16.55 18.87 -11.78
N ASP A 103 -17.46 19.01 -10.82
CA ASP A 103 -18.92 19.15 -11.04
C ASP A 103 -19.27 20.36 -11.92
N ASN A 104 -18.56 21.47 -11.72
CA ASN A 104 -18.76 22.70 -12.50
C ASN A 104 -17.95 22.74 -13.80
N GLN A 105 -17.20 21.67 -14.12
CA GLN A 105 -16.36 21.54 -15.32
C GLN A 105 -15.42 22.75 -15.54
N LEU A 106 -14.91 23.34 -14.46
CA LEU A 106 -14.12 24.58 -14.51
C LEU A 106 -12.73 24.40 -15.14
N ALA A 107 -12.26 23.15 -15.24
CA ALA A 107 -10.96 22.81 -15.80
C ALA A 107 -11.03 21.51 -16.63
N PRO A 108 -10.17 21.33 -17.66
CA PRO A 108 -10.07 20.07 -18.39
C PRO A 108 -9.67 18.89 -17.49
N ILE A 109 -10.13 17.68 -17.81
CA ILE A 109 -9.89 16.48 -17.00
C ILE A 109 -8.39 16.22 -16.73
N ALA A 110 -7.52 16.52 -17.69
CA ALA A 110 -6.07 16.38 -17.55
C ALA A 110 -5.51 17.30 -16.44
N VAL A 111 -6.00 18.53 -16.35
CA VAL A 111 -5.61 19.48 -15.30
C VAL A 111 -6.13 19.02 -13.95
N GLN A 112 -7.36 18.51 -13.89
CA GLN A 112 -7.92 17.97 -12.65
C GLN A 112 -7.13 16.75 -12.15
N CYS A 113 -6.74 15.83 -13.05
CA CYS A 113 -5.90 14.68 -12.70
C CYS A 113 -4.51 15.12 -12.22
N PHE A 114 -3.89 16.10 -12.89
CA PHE A 114 -2.63 16.70 -12.45
C PHE A 114 -2.74 17.27 -11.03
N LEU A 115 -3.80 18.03 -10.74
CA LEU A 115 -4.05 18.58 -9.42
C LEU A 115 -4.30 17.48 -8.38
N ALA A 116 -5.10 16.47 -8.70
CA ALA A 116 -5.39 15.35 -7.81
C ALA A 116 -4.11 14.62 -7.40
N VAL A 117 -3.25 14.29 -8.35
CA VAL A 117 -1.96 13.64 -8.07
C VAL A 117 -1.04 14.56 -7.27
N THR A 118 -0.88 15.82 -7.70
CA THR A 118 0.03 16.78 -7.06
C THR A 118 -0.35 17.05 -5.62
N LEU A 119 -1.63 17.37 -5.36
CA LEU A 119 -2.13 17.65 -4.02
C LEU A 119 -2.09 16.40 -3.13
N THR A 120 -2.41 15.22 -3.66
CA THR A 120 -2.34 13.97 -2.89
C THR A 120 -0.90 13.63 -2.53
N VAL A 121 0.04 13.72 -3.47
CA VAL A 121 1.47 13.50 -3.21
C VAL A 121 1.98 14.50 -2.18
N PHE A 122 1.66 15.78 -2.33
CA PHE A 122 2.06 16.82 -1.38
C PHE A 122 1.53 16.51 0.03
N LEU A 123 0.24 16.23 0.17
CA LEU A 123 -0.39 15.97 1.46
C LEU A 123 0.12 14.68 2.12
N THR A 124 0.25 13.60 1.35
CA THR A 124 0.79 12.33 1.85
C THR A 124 2.26 12.43 2.25
N ARG A 125 3.06 13.25 1.56
CA ARG A 125 4.43 13.58 1.97
C ARG A 125 4.48 14.41 3.25
N MET A 126 3.61 15.40 3.42
CA MET A 126 3.52 16.16 4.68
C MET A 126 3.15 15.26 5.87
N LEU A 127 2.29 14.27 5.65
CA LEU A 127 1.87 13.29 6.66
C LEU A 127 2.88 12.15 6.89
N ASP A 128 3.95 12.10 6.09
CA ASP A 128 4.93 11.01 6.10
C ASP A 128 4.25 9.64 5.95
N ALA A 129 3.28 9.59 5.03
CA ALA A 129 2.34 8.50 4.81
C ALA A 129 2.13 8.28 3.30
N LEU A 130 3.23 8.01 2.58
CA LEU A 130 3.16 7.77 1.14
C LEU A 130 2.63 6.36 0.87
N HIS A 131 1.54 6.27 0.10
CA HIS A 131 1.05 4.99 -0.43
C HIS A 131 0.66 5.15 -1.91
N PRO A 132 1.47 4.64 -2.87
CA PRO A 132 1.30 4.90 -4.30
C PRO A 132 -0.09 4.56 -4.86
N ALA A 133 -0.72 3.47 -4.40
CA ALA A 133 -2.03 3.06 -4.89
C ALA A 133 -3.15 4.05 -4.51
N ALA A 134 -3.04 4.72 -3.35
CA ALA A 134 -3.99 5.75 -2.95
C ALA A 134 -3.88 7.01 -3.82
N ILE A 135 -2.68 7.36 -4.30
CA ILE A 135 -2.48 8.44 -5.28
C ILE A 135 -3.16 8.10 -6.60
N GLY A 136 -3.02 6.85 -7.08
CA GLY A 136 -3.73 6.37 -8.26
C GLY A 136 -5.26 6.41 -8.10
N SER A 137 -5.74 6.12 -6.89
CA SER A 137 -7.18 6.17 -6.57
C SER A 137 -7.74 7.59 -6.63
N ALA A 138 -6.96 8.62 -6.25
CA ALA A 138 -7.36 10.03 -6.39
C ALA A 138 -7.70 10.39 -7.84
N MET A 139 -6.85 9.93 -8.78
CA MET A 139 -7.08 10.11 -10.21
C MET A 139 -8.29 9.31 -10.70
N ALA A 140 -8.44 8.06 -10.23
CA ALA A 140 -9.57 7.21 -10.58
C ALA A 140 -10.93 7.86 -10.25
N PHE A 141 -11.00 8.56 -9.11
CA PHE A 141 -12.22 9.24 -8.69
C PHE A 141 -12.64 10.37 -9.64
N ILE A 142 -11.68 11.15 -10.13
CA ILE A 142 -11.93 12.21 -11.11
C ILE A 142 -12.34 11.62 -12.47
N ILE A 143 -11.75 10.49 -12.87
CA ILE A 143 -12.04 9.88 -14.18
C ILE A 143 -13.44 9.24 -14.21
N TYR A 144 -13.89 8.65 -13.11
CA TYR A 144 -15.15 7.90 -13.05
C TYR A 144 -16.35 8.69 -12.55
N ASP A 145 -16.24 10.00 -12.37
CA ASP A 145 -17.33 10.91 -11.96
C ASP A 145 -18.14 10.34 -10.78
N ARG A 146 -17.43 10.01 -9.70
CA ARG A 146 -18.02 9.34 -8.53
C ARG A 146 -18.55 10.37 -7.54
N ASP A 147 -19.75 10.12 -7.04
CA ASP A 147 -20.32 10.88 -5.94
C ASP A 147 -19.48 10.71 -4.65
N GLY A 148 -19.48 11.75 -3.81
CA GLY A 148 -18.70 11.77 -2.58
C GLY A 148 -19.05 10.63 -1.61
N SER A 149 -20.29 10.12 -1.64
CA SER A 149 -20.72 9.03 -0.75
C SER A 149 -20.14 7.68 -1.18
N SER A 150 -20.15 7.38 -2.48
CA SER A 150 -19.48 6.20 -3.06
C SER A 150 -17.99 6.23 -2.80
N LEU A 151 -17.37 7.41 -2.86
CA LEU A 151 -15.95 7.59 -2.58
C LEU A 151 -15.60 7.21 -1.13
N LEU A 152 -16.40 7.64 -0.15
CA LEU A 152 -16.22 7.27 1.25
C LEU A 152 -16.44 5.77 1.49
N MET A 153 -17.52 5.20 0.93
CA MET A 153 -17.78 3.75 1.05
C MET A 153 -16.63 2.93 0.46
N LEU A 154 -16.14 3.33 -0.71
CA LEU A 154 -15.03 2.65 -1.37
C LEU A 154 -13.74 2.77 -0.55
N MET A 155 -13.45 3.94 0.02
CA MET A 155 -12.31 4.12 0.91
C MET A 155 -12.36 3.14 2.09
N PHE A 156 -13.51 3.03 2.76
CA PHE A 156 -13.67 2.07 3.86
C PHE A 156 -13.50 0.62 3.39
N ALA A 157 -14.04 0.28 2.21
CA ALA A 157 -13.88 -1.05 1.63
C ALA A 157 -12.40 -1.38 1.32
N ILE A 158 -11.66 -0.44 0.72
CA ILE A 158 -10.23 -0.60 0.41
C ILE A 158 -9.42 -0.74 1.70
N ILE A 159 -9.64 0.13 2.69
CA ILE A 159 -8.95 0.06 3.98
C ILE A 159 -9.24 -1.27 4.69
N ALA A 160 -10.50 -1.69 4.72
CA ALA A 160 -10.90 -2.96 5.33
C ALA A 160 -10.24 -4.15 4.62
N LEU A 161 -10.24 -4.16 3.28
CA LEU A 161 -9.57 -5.22 2.52
C LEU A 161 -8.06 -5.24 2.80
N LEU A 162 -7.39 -4.09 2.70
CA LEU A 162 -5.95 -4.02 2.91
C LEU A 162 -5.57 -4.38 4.35
N ALA A 163 -6.41 -4.04 5.33
CA ALA A 163 -6.25 -4.51 6.70
C ALA A 163 -6.35 -6.04 6.80
N ILE A 164 -7.32 -6.66 6.12
CA ILE A 164 -7.45 -8.13 6.06
C ILE A 164 -6.23 -8.76 5.39
N VAL A 165 -5.82 -8.25 4.22
CA VAL A 165 -4.62 -8.74 3.49
C VAL A 165 -3.38 -8.60 4.35
N LYS A 166 -3.25 -7.48 5.09
CA LYS A 166 -2.13 -7.26 6.01
C LYS A 166 -2.17 -8.22 7.19
N ILE A 167 -3.33 -8.45 7.80
CA ILE A 167 -3.50 -9.43 8.89
C ILE A 167 -3.13 -10.83 8.39
N LEU A 168 -3.57 -11.22 7.19
CA LEU A 168 -3.17 -12.47 6.57
C LEU A 168 -1.65 -12.51 6.39
N ALA A 169 -1.04 -11.44 5.86
CA ALA A 169 0.42 -11.36 5.74
C ALA A 169 1.12 -11.54 7.10
N TYR A 170 0.62 -10.96 8.20
CA TYR A 170 1.13 -11.19 9.56
C TYR A 170 0.98 -12.63 10.04
N VAL A 171 -0.09 -13.32 9.64
CA VAL A 171 -0.29 -14.74 9.97
C VAL A 171 0.65 -15.63 9.15
N TYR A 172 1.01 -15.22 7.94
CA TYR A 172 1.85 -16.01 7.04
C TYR A 172 3.36 -15.75 7.18
N LEU A 173 3.79 -14.56 7.62
CA LEU A 173 5.19 -14.16 7.66
C LEU A 173 5.74 -14.17 9.09
N GLU A 174 6.67 -15.07 9.39
CA GLU A 174 7.29 -15.22 10.72
C GLU A 174 8.05 -13.98 11.19
N GLU A 175 8.58 -13.19 10.24
CA GLU A 175 9.30 -11.93 10.54
C GLU A 175 8.41 -10.89 11.24
N LEU A 176 7.09 -11.07 11.20
CA LEU A 176 6.09 -10.17 11.73
C LEU A 176 5.40 -10.77 12.96
N GLU A 177 5.98 -10.59 14.14
CA GLU A 177 5.30 -10.97 15.38
C GLU A 177 3.96 -10.22 15.52
N PHE A 178 2.85 -10.95 15.60
CA PHE A 178 1.50 -10.37 15.81
C PHE A 178 1.43 -9.49 17.07
N ARG A 179 2.26 -9.77 18.08
CA ARG A 179 2.43 -8.94 19.29
C ARG A 179 2.77 -7.48 18.95
N ASN A 180 3.49 -7.26 17.86
CA ASN A 180 3.93 -5.95 17.40
C ASN A 180 2.95 -5.28 16.43
N PHE A 181 1.79 -5.88 16.12
CA PHE A 181 0.81 -5.32 15.19
C PHE A 181 0.36 -3.89 15.56
N HIS A 182 0.16 -3.62 16.85
CA HIS A 182 -0.21 -2.28 17.33
C HIS A 182 0.87 -1.21 17.03
N LEU A 183 2.13 -1.62 16.81
CA LEU A 183 3.21 -0.72 16.44
C LEU A 183 3.09 -0.25 14.99
N GLU A 184 2.34 -0.94 14.12
CA GLU A 184 2.08 -0.48 12.74
C GLU A 184 1.42 0.91 12.69
N PHE A 185 0.68 1.27 13.73
CA PHE A 185 0.05 2.59 13.86
C PHE A 185 1.04 3.68 14.28
N ARG A 186 2.29 3.33 14.64
CA ARG A 186 3.32 4.28 15.05
C ARG A 186 4.17 4.72 13.85
N ARG A 187 4.38 6.03 13.73
CA ARG A 187 5.17 6.67 12.66
C ARG A 187 6.60 6.11 12.49
N ARG A 188 7.23 5.63 13.55
CA ARG A 188 8.64 5.22 13.57
C ARG A 188 8.88 3.72 13.42
N TYR A 189 7.83 2.91 13.26
CA TYR A 189 7.95 1.45 13.35
C TYR A 189 8.87 0.86 12.26
N TYR A 190 8.70 1.28 11.01
CA TYR A 190 9.54 0.83 9.88
C TYR A 190 10.74 1.75 9.60
N GLY A 191 11.16 2.56 10.58
CA GLY A 191 12.28 3.50 10.43
C GLY A 191 11.94 4.80 9.68
N ARG A 192 12.96 5.62 9.43
CA ARG A 192 12.85 6.82 8.59
C ARG A 192 13.03 6.43 7.12
N GLU A 193 12.28 7.07 6.23
CA GLU A 193 12.52 6.91 4.78
C GLU A 193 13.96 7.33 4.50
N MET A 194 14.68 6.53 3.70
CA MET A 194 16.01 6.92 3.25
C MET A 194 15.87 8.14 2.36
N LEU A 195 16.13 9.32 2.93
CA LEU A 195 16.36 10.52 2.14
C LEU A 195 17.70 10.33 1.45
N VAL A 196 17.67 10.16 0.12
CA VAL A 196 18.89 10.23 -0.70
C VAL A 196 19.43 11.64 -0.51
N THR A 197 20.35 11.78 0.42
CA THR A 197 21.09 13.01 0.61
C THR A 197 22.16 12.93 -0.45
N VAL A 198 21.94 13.61 -1.59
CA VAL A 198 23.00 13.81 -2.57
C VAL A 198 24.06 14.61 -1.83
N LYS A 199 25.11 13.93 -1.38
CA LYS A 199 26.30 14.64 -0.90
C LYS A 199 26.78 15.44 -2.11
N PRO A 200 26.91 16.77 -2.01
CA PRO A 200 27.60 17.51 -3.06
C PRO A 200 28.96 16.85 -3.21
N ASP A 201 29.33 16.50 -4.44
CA ASP A 201 30.61 15.85 -4.75
C ASP A 201 31.71 16.61 -4.01
N GLU A 202 32.32 15.96 -3.01
CA GLU A 202 33.57 16.45 -2.43
C GLU A 202 34.51 16.62 -3.63
N GLU A 203 34.96 17.87 -3.85
CA GLU A 203 35.79 18.28 -4.96
C GLU A 203 36.77 17.16 -5.31
N ALA A 204 36.65 16.65 -6.54
CA ALA A 204 37.52 15.59 -7.03
C ALA A 204 38.97 15.94 -6.66
N PRO A 205 39.73 15.00 -6.06
CA PRO A 205 41.06 15.29 -5.52
C PRO A 205 41.88 16.00 -6.59
N SER A 206 42.25 17.25 -6.28
CA SER A 206 43.05 18.10 -7.16
C SER A 206 44.25 17.28 -7.63
N THR A 207 44.32 17.08 -8.95
CA THR A 207 45.37 16.28 -9.55
C THR A 207 46.70 16.93 -9.18
N PRO A 208 47.65 16.20 -8.57
CA PRO A 208 48.92 16.79 -8.17
C PRO A 208 49.60 17.36 -9.41
N THR A 209 49.82 18.67 -9.40
CA THR A 209 50.49 19.39 -10.47
C THR A 209 51.90 18.83 -10.56
N ALA A 210 52.21 18.14 -11.66
CA ALA A 210 53.53 17.56 -11.88
C ALA A 210 54.57 18.68 -11.85
N SER A 211 55.49 18.61 -10.90
CA SER A 211 56.63 19.53 -10.79
C SER A 211 57.49 19.43 -12.05
N GLU A 212 57.73 20.59 -12.70
CA GLU A 212 58.63 20.72 -13.84
C GLU A 212 60.06 20.29 -13.47
N PRO A 213 60.75 19.53 -14.34
CA PRO A 213 62.17 19.22 -14.16
C PRO A 213 63.03 20.43 -14.55
N HIS A 214 63.93 20.81 -13.64
CA HIS A 214 65.01 21.77 -13.85
C HIS A 214 66.10 21.24 -14.79
#